data_AF-A0AA51CBM1-F1
#
_entry.id   AF-A0AA51CBM1-F1
#
_cell.length_a   1.000
_cell.length_b   1.000
_cell.length_c   1.000
_cell.angle_alpha   90.00
_cell.angle_beta   90.00
_cell.angle_gamma   90.00
#
_symmetry.space_group_name_H-M   'P 1'
#
loop_
_entity.id
_entity.type
_entity.pdbx_description
1 polymer ?
#
loop_
_entity_poly.entity_id
_entity_poly.type
_entity_poly.pdbx_seq_one_letter_code
_entity_poly.pdbx_strand_id
1 'polypeptide(L)'
;MANIKPADLRTGKTGKDEIEDRKKAEEKLKGKKKIPRKPKGELNESGIKLYQEIIKLLPDDFLSGGDTYVVSIVADALSRMDECRKILNCNGMFNESGIEMDAVKTYERYSKIFDKFSSKLGLSPKDRAALAVLKINSEDEKTDPVLQALRE
;
A
#
# COMPACT_ATOMS: atom_id res chain seq x y z
N MET A 1 3.82 -13.89 13.77
CA MET A 1 2.53 -13.27 14.15
C MET A 1 1.43 -14.17 13.64
N ALA A 2 0.35 -14.38 14.39
CA ALA A 2 -0.79 -15.15 13.92
C ALA A 2 -1.35 -14.52 12.63
N ASN A 3 -1.73 -15.35 11.65
CA ASN A 3 -2.32 -14.90 10.39
C ASN A 3 -3.77 -14.45 10.63
N ILE A 4 -3.92 -13.28 11.25
CA ILE A 4 -5.22 -12.68 11.60
C ILE A 4 -5.68 -11.85 10.41
N LYS A 5 -6.76 -12.32 9.76
CA LYS A 5 -7.44 -11.58 8.69
C LYS A 5 -8.30 -10.46 9.29
N PRO A 6 -8.46 -9.32 8.59
CA PRO A 6 -9.44 -8.28 8.94
C PRO A 6 -10.84 -8.86 9.13
N ALA A 7 -11.66 -8.23 9.98
CA ALA A 7 -13.01 -8.70 10.31
C ALA A 7 -13.89 -8.89 9.06
N ASP A 8 -13.72 -8.03 8.05
CA ASP A 8 -14.44 -8.12 6.77
C ASP A 8 -13.98 -9.28 5.88
N LEU A 9 -12.74 -9.76 6.04
CA LEU A 9 -12.11 -10.79 5.21
C LEU A 9 -11.99 -12.15 5.93
N ARG A 10 -12.46 -12.24 7.18
CA ARG A 10 -12.44 -13.47 7.97
C ARG A 10 -13.55 -14.40 7.49
N THR A 11 -13.17 -15.64 7.21
CA THR A 11 -14.05 -16.73 6.80
C THR A 11 -14.20 -17.73 7.96
N GLY A 12 -15.44 -18.08 8.35
CA GLY A 12 -15.74 -19.02 9.45
C GLY A 12 -16.99 -18.70 10.30
N LYS A 13 -17.44 -19.65 11.14
CA LYS A 13 -18.54 -19.44 12.11
C LYS A 13 -18.07 -18.50 13.22
N THR A 14 -18.58 -17.28 13.22
CA THR A 14 -18.30 -16.27 14.24
C THR A 14 -19.61 -15.54 14.52
N GLY A 15 -19.96 -15.34 15.80
CA GLY A 15 -21.22 -14.69 16.17
C GLY A 15 -21.33 -13.29 15.57
N LYS A 16 -22.55 -12.85 15.21
CA LYS A 16 -22.78 -11.50 14.65
C LYS A 16 -22.21 -10.42 15.58
N ASP A 17 -22.38 -10.59 16.89
CA ASP A 17 -21.87 -9.68 17.91
C ASP A 17 -20.33 -9.63 17.93
N GLU A 18 -19.64 -10.78 17.84
CA GLU A 18 -18.17 -10.83 17.81
C GLU A 18 -17.58 -10.19 16.54
N ILE A 19 -18.26 -10.33 15.40
CA ILE A 19 -17.87 -9.65 14.15
C ILE A 19 -18.05 -8.14 14.29
N GLU A 20 -19.17 -7.70 14.87
CA GLU A 20 -19.46 -6.28 15.07
C GLU A 20 -18.50 -5.63 16.06
N ASP A 21 -18.18 -6.32 17.15
CA ASP A 21 -17.19 -5.88 18.14
C ASP A 21 -15.79 -5.80 17.54
N ARG A 22 -15.40 -6.75 16.69
CA ARG A 22 -14.13 -6.68 15.94
C ARG A 22 -14.11 -5.54 14.96
N LYS A 23 -15.16 -5.32 14.16
CA LYS A 23 -15.22 -4.19 13.22
C LYS A 23 -15.10 -2.86 13.96
N LYS A 24 -15.80 -2.71 15.10
CA LYS A 24 -15.69 -1.54 15.97
C LYS A 24 -14.28 -1.38 16.54
N ALA A 25 -13.62 -2.47 16.94
CA ALA A 25 -12.24 -2.45 17.41
C ALA A 25 -11.26 -2.07 16.30
N GLU A 26 -11.41 -2.64 15.09
CA GLU A 26 -10.59 -2.34 13.91
C GLU A 26 -10.77 -0.88 13.47
N GLU A 27 -12.00 -0.37 13.41
CA GLU A 27 -12.26 1.05 13.11
C GLU A 27 -11.65 1.99 14.16
N LYS A 28 -11.74 1.65 15.44
CA LYS A 28 -11.09 2.43 16.52
C LYS A 28 -9.57 2.44 16.38
N LEU A 29 -8.97 1.31 16.01
CA LEU A 29 -7.52 1.16 15.81
C LEU A 29 -7.02 1.79 14.50
N LYS A 30 -7.89 1.94 13.48
CA LYS A 30 -7.57 2.58 12.18
C LYS A 30 -7.14 4.04 12.33
N GLY A 31 -7.45 4.68 13.47
CA GLY A 31 -6.99 6.03 13.80
C GLY A 31 -7.70 7.12 12.98
N LYS A 32 -7.00 8.22 12.65
CA LYS A 32 -7.60 9.32 11.86
C LYS A 32 -8.15 8.77 10.54
N LYS A 33 -9.45 9.01 10.28
CA LYS A 33 -10.13 8.49 9.08
C LYS A 33 -9.53 8.97 7.76
N LYS A 34 -8.95 10.18 7.72
CA LYS A 34 -8.40 10.77 6.49
C LYS A 34 -6.90 10.90 6.55
N ILE A 35 -6.25 10.50 5.46
CA ILE A 35 -4.85 10.80 5.20
C ILE A 35 -4.69 12.32 5.01
N PRO A 36 -3.72 12.98 5.67
CA PRO A 36 -3.45 14.39 5.44
C PRO A 36 -2.95 14.62 4.01
N ARG A 37 -3.39 15.71 3.36
CA ARG A 37 -2.89 16.08 2.02
C ARG A 37 -1.42 16.51 2.02
N LYS A 38 -0.90 16.92 3.17
CA LYS A 38 0.51 17.30 3.33
C LYS A 38 1.28 16.08 3.83
N PRO A 39 2.37 15.69 3.15
CA PRO A 39 3.21 14.60 3.63
C PRO A 39 3.81 14.97 4.99
N LYS A 40 4.01 13.96 5.82
CA LYS A 40 4.84 14.08 7.02
C LYS A 40 6.29 13.78 6.63
N GLY A 41 7.20 14.70 6.98
CA GLY A 41 8.64 14.60 6.68
C GLY A 41 9.13 15.67 5.71
N GLU A 42 10.44 15.69 5.49
CA GLU A 42 11.12 16.55 4.52
C GLU A 42 11.19 15.81 3.18
N LEU A 43 10.13 15.92 2.37
CA LEU A 43 10.16 15.48 0.96
C LEU A 43 10.63 16.65 0.11
N ASN A 44 11.37 16.35 -0.96
CA ASN A 44 11.65 17.31 -2.01
C ASN A 44 10.36 17.69 -2.78
N GLU A 45 10.41 18.76 -3.58
CA GLU A 45 9.23 19.27 -4.29
C GLU A 45 8.57 18.22 -5.19
N SER A 46 9.38 17.42 -5.89
CA SER A 46 8.92 16.30 -6.72
C SER A 46 8.20 15.24 -5.90
N GLY A 47 8.77 14.84 -4.75
CA GLY A 47 8.15 13.90 -3.81
C GLY A 47 6.84 14.42 -3.24
N ILE A 48 6.71 15.72 -2.96
CA ILE A 48 5.44 16.31 -2.50
C ILE A 48 4.36 16.19 -3.57
N LYS A 49 4.69 16.43 -4.85
CA LYS A 49 3.75 16.26 -5.97
C LYS A 49 3.32 14.80 -6.11
N LEU A 50 4.29 13.87 -6.11
CA LEU A 50 4.03 12.43 -6.18
C LEU A 50 3.16 11.94 -5.02
N TYR A 51 3.41 12.43 -3.81
CA TYR A 51 2.59 12.12 -2.64
C TYR A 51 1.12 12.51 -2.85
N GLN A 52 0.88 13.72 -3.37
CA GLN A 52 -0.48 14.20 -3.65
C GLN A 52 -1.14 13.43 -4.79
N GLU A 53 -0.39 13.04 -5.81
CA GLU A 53 -0.88 12.21 -6.91
C GLU A 53 -1.29 10.83 -6.43
N ILE A 54 -0.46 10.16 -5.62
CA ILE A 54 -0.78 8.83 -5.07
C ILE A 54 -2.09 8.89 -4.26
N ILE A 55 -2.27 9.91 -3.43
CA ILE A 55 -3.52 10.08 -2.66
C ILE A 55 -4.72 10.31 -3.58
N LYS A 56 -4.58 11.10 -4.65
CA LYS A 56 -5.68 11.39 -5.58
C LYS A 56 -6.07 10.20 -6.46
N LEU A 57 -5.13 9.33 -6.78
CA LEU A 57 -5.37 8.14 -7.62
C LEU A 57 -6.05 7.01 -6.85
N LEU A 58 -5.91 6.98 -5.53
CA LEU A 58 -6.51 5.97 -4.67
C LEU A 58 -7.90 6.41 -4.18
N PRO A 59 -8.84 5.47 -3.94
CA PRO A 59 -10.15 5.79 -3.40
C PRO A 59 -10.09 6.46 -2.02
N ASP A 60 -11.01 7.40 -1.74
CA ASP A 60 -11.00 8.22 -0.52
C ASP A 60 -11.04 7.43 0.80
N ASP A 61 -11.63 6.23 0.80
CA ASP A 61 -11.74 5.34 1.98
C ASP A 61 -10.68 4.24 2.04
N PHE A 62 -9.81 4.18 1.03
CA PHE A 62 -8.77 3.15 0.94
C PHE A 62 -7.62 3.43 1.90
N LEU A 63 -7.19 4.70 2.00
CA LEU A 63 -6.07 5.11 2.85
C LEU A 63 -6.56 5.62 4.20
N SER A 64 -5.90 5.19 5.27
CA SER A 64 -6.07 5.73 6.61
C SER A 64 -5.00 6.77 6.95
N GLY A 65 -5.21 7.54 8.02
CA GLY A 65 -4.19 8.42 8.55
C GLY A 65 -2.89 7.71 8.96
N GLY A 66 -2.94 6.41 9.25
CA GLY A 66 -1.75 5.60 9.51
C GLY A 66 -0.87 5.37 8.27
N ASP A 67 -1.50 5.31 7.09
CA ASP A 67 -0.82 5.02 5.83
C ASP A 67 0.00 6.21 5.31
N THR A 68 -0.14 7.38 5.93
CA THR A 68 0.65 8.59 5.66
C THR A 68 2.14 8.30 5.51
N TYR A 69 2.72 7.50 6.42
CA TYR A 69 4.14 7.19 6.40
C TYR A 69 4.52 6.30 5.21
N VAL A 70 3.68 5.33 4.88
CA VAL A 70 3.89 4.43 3.74
C VAL A 70 3.82 5.23 2.44
N VAL A 71 2.82 6.09 2.29
CA VAL A 71 2.68 6.95 1.10
C VAL A 71 3.85 7.93 0.99
N SER A 72 4.31 8.53 2.10
CA SER A 72 5.51 9.38 2.12
C SER A 72 6.76 8.62 1.64
N ILE A 73 6.97 7.39 2.12
CA ILE A 73 8.13 6.56 1.73
C ILE A 73 8.08 6.21 0.24
N VAL A 74 6.90 5.85 -0.28
CA VAL A 74 6.72 5.52 -1.70
C VAL A 74 6.96 6.75 -2.58
N ALA A 75 6.46 7.92 -2.17
CA ALA A 75 6.66 9.17 -2.90
C ALA A 75 8.13 9.61 -2.92
N ASP A 76 8.84 9.51 -1.79
CA ASP A 76 10.28 9.78 -1.73
C ASP A 76 11.07 8.80 -2.59
N ALA A 77 10.78 7.50 -2.50
CA ALA A 77 11.46 6.48 -3.30
C ALA A 77 11.31 6.73 -4.81
N LEU A 78 10.10 7.04 -5.28
CA LEU A 78 9.86 7.42 -6.68
C LEU A 78 10.65 8.66 -7.07
N SER A 79 10.64 9.70 -6.22
CA SER A 79 11.37 10.91 -6.53
C SER A 79 12.88 10.68 -6.64
N ARG A 80 13.46 9.84 -5.77
CA ARG A 80 14.90 9.51 -5.82
C ARG A 80 15.26 8.63 -7.00
N MET A 81 14.36 7.72 -7.39
CA MET A 81 14.50 6.93 -8.61
C MET A 81 14.51 7.83 -9.86
N ASP A 82 13.63 8.83 -9.92
CA ASP A 82 13.61 9.80 -11.03
C ASP A 82 14.87 10.66 -11.08
N GLU A 83 15.38 11.11 -9.93
CA GLU A 83 16.67 11.83 -9.85
C GLU A 83 17.82 10.96 -10.38
N CYS A 84 17.91 9.70 -9.94
CA CYS A 84 18.94 8.77 -10.43
C CYS A 84 18.80 8.54 -11.93
N ARG A 85 17.58 8.37 -12.44
CA ARG A 85 17.33 8.18 -13.88
C ARG A 85 17.77 9.39 -14.71
N LYS A 86 17.52 10.61 -14.24
CA LYS A 86 18.01 11.83 -14.90
C LYS A 86 19.53 11.87 -14.97
N ILE A 87 20.21 11.51 -13.88
CA ILE A 87 21.68 11.43 -13.84
C ILE A 87 22.20 10.39 -14.83
N LEU A 88 21.63 9.19 -14.84
CA LEU A 88 22.04 8.09 -15.71
C LEU A 88 21.75 8.37 -17.19
N ASN A 89 20.66 9.07 -17.50
CA ASN A 89 20.35 9.49 -18.88
C ASN A 89 21.36 10.51 -19.43
N CYS A 90 21.92 11.37 -18.56
CA CYS A 90 22.92 12.35 -18.96
C CYS A 90 24.33 11.75 -19.04
N ASN A 91 24.69 10.91 -18.07
CA ASN A 91 26.08 10.50 -17.84
C ASN A 91 26.38 9.05 -18.26
N GLY A 92 25.35 8.29 -18.64
CA GLY A 92 25.46 6.85 -18.89
C GLY A 92 25.46 6.02 -17.60
N MET A 93 25.70 4.71 -17.74
CA MET A 93 25.71 3.77 -16.60
C MET A 93 27.12 3.53 -16.03
N PHE A 94 28.15 3.74 -16.84
CA PHE A 94 29.54 3.51 -16.51
C PHE A 94 30.34 4.78 -16.77
N ASN A 95 31.33 5.05 -15.92
CA ASN A 95 32.28 6.11 -16.16
C ASN A 95 33.32 5.71 -17.22
N GLU A 96 34.22 6.63 -17.58
CA GLU A 96 35.29 6.41 -18.57
C GLU A 96 36.24 5.25 -18.21
N SER A 97 36.33 4.90 -16.93
CA SER A 97 37.13 3.76 -16.42
C SER A 97 36.35 2.44 -16.40
N GLY A 98 35.11 2.40 -16.92
CA GLY A 98 34.26 1.20 -16.91
C GLY A 98 33.64 0.86 -15.54
N ILE A 99 33.71 1.77 -14.57
CA ILE A 99 33.14 1.59 -13.23
C ILE A 99 31.69 2.07 -13.23
N GLU A 100 30.80 1.26 -12.68
CA GLU A 100 29.38 1.56 -12.54
C GLU A 100 29.16 2.81 -11.66
N MET A 101 28.29 3.71 -12.12
CA MET A 101 27.95 4.92 -11.39
C MET A 101 27.14 4.62 -10.12
N ASP A 102 27.38 5.39 -9.05
CA ASP A 102 26.64 5.26 -7.78
C ASP A 102 25.13 5.50 -7.93
N ALA A 103 24.72 6.24 -8.96
CA ALA A 103 23.33 6.45 -9.32
C ALA A 103 22.61 5.12 -9.65
N VAL A 104 23.30 4.12 -10.20
CA VAL A 104 22.72 2.79 -10.46
C VAL A 104 22.41 2.07 -9.15
N LYS A 105 23.39 2.01 -8.23
CA LYS A 105 23.22 1.38 -6.91
C LYS A 105 22.16 2.08 -6.08
N THR A 106 22.08 3.40 -6.19
CA THR A 106 21.08 4.21 -5.50
C THR A 106 19.69 3.94 -6.06
N TYR A 107 19.54 3.92 -7.38
CA TYR A 107 18.30 3.53 -8.05
C TYR A 107 17.83 2.14 -7.60
N GLU A 108 18.72 1.15 -7.60
CA GLU A 108 18.40 -0.22 -7.18
C GLU A 108 17.90 -0.27 -5.73
N ARG A 109 18.56 0.47 -4.83
CA ARG A 109 18.16 0.56 -3.42
C ARG A 109 16.76 1.14 -3.25
N TYR A 110 16.47 2.25 -3.92
CA TYR A 110 15.16 2.88 -3.84
C TYR A 110 14.08 2.09 -4.58
N SER A 111 14.42 1.36 -5.65
CA SER A 111 13.51 0.43 -6.30
C SER A 111 13.06 -0.68 -5.33
N LYS A 112 13.98 -1.26 -4.56
CA LYS A 112 13.63 -2.27 -3.54
C LYS A 112 12.73 -1.71 -2.44
N ILE A 113 12.95 -0.46 -2.04
CA ILE A 113 12.07 0.24 -1.08
C ILE A 113 10.69 0.43 -1.71
N PHE A 114 10.63 0.92 -2.95
CA PHE A 114 9.39 1.12 -3.68
C PHE A 114 8.61 -0.19 -3.80
N ASP A 115 9.20 -1.29 -4.26
CA ASP A 115 8.51 -2.58 -4.42
C ASP A 115 7.94 -3.11 -3.10
N LYS A 116 8.69 -2.94 -1.99
CA LYS A 116 8.27 -3.39 -0.66
C LYS A 116 7.08 -2.62 -0.10
N PHE A 117 6.97 -1.31 -0.39
CA PHE A 117 5.93 -0.46 0.19
C PHE A 117 4.77 -0.21 -0.78
N SER A 118 5.00 -0.20 -2.10
CA SER A 118 3.96 -0.06 -3.12
C SER A 118 3.00 -1.26 -3.14
N SER A 119 3.52 -2.47 -2.89
CA SER A 119 2.72 -3.69 -2.75
C SER A 119 1.72 -3.61 -1.59
N LYS A 120 2.11 -2.98 -0.48
CA LYS A 120 1.22 -2.74 0.67
C LYS A 120 0.08 -1.78 0.36
N LEU A 121 0.27 -0.89 -0.60
CA LEU A 121 -0.74 0.07 -1.07
C LEU A 121 -1.59 -0.50 -2.22
N GLY A 122 -1.33 -1.72 -2.69
CA GLY A 122 -2.06 -2.29 -3.82
C GLY A 122 -1.84 -1.54 -5.12
N LEU A 123 -0.68 -0.94 -5.35
CA LEU A 123 -0.43 -0.14 -6.56
C LEU A 123 -0.19 -0.99 -7.81
N SER A 124 0.19 -2.26 -7.67
CA SER A 124 0.37 -3.17 -8.82
C SER A 124 -0.95 -3.86 -9.22
N PRO A 125 -1.15 -4.21 -10.51
CA PRO A 125 -2.31 -4.99 -10.94
C PRO A 125 -2.45 -6.33 -10.20
N LYS A 126 -1.33 -6.98 -9.90
CA LYS A 126 -1.29 -8.25 -9.17
C LYS A 126 -1.79 -8.09 -7.74
N ASP A 127 -1.33 -7.04 -7.05
CA ASP A 127 -1.75 -6.78 -5.67
C ASP A 127 -3.25 -6.40 -5.62
N ARG A 128 -3.73 -5.63 -6.61
CA ARG A 128 -5.17 -5.35 -6.76
C ARG A 128 -5.99 -6.61 -7.00
N ALA A 129 -5.54 -7.51 -7.86
CA ALA A 129 -6.22 -8.78 -8.09
C ALA A 129 -6.26 -9.63 -6.82
N ALA A 130 -5.18 -9.70 -6.05
CA ALA A 130 -5.15 -10.40 -4.77
C ALA A 130 -6.14 -9.80 -3.75
N LEU A 131 -6.19 -8.47 -3.64
CA LEU A 131 -7.16 -7.78 -2.78
C LEU A 131 -8.62 -8.02 -3.24
N ALA A 132 -8.86 -8.03 -4.55
CA ALA A 132 -10.20 -8.29 -5.11
C ALA A 132 -10.67 -9.73 -4.84
N VAL A 133 -9.80 -10.73 -5.05
CA VAL A 133 -10.12 -12.15 -4.76
C VAL A 133 -10.43 -12.36 -3.28
N LEU A 134 -9.66 -11.72 -2.38
CA LEU A 134 -9.94 -11.78 -0.94
C LEU A 134 -11.33 -11.21 -0.60
N LYS A 135 -11.75 -10.14 -1.29
CA LYS A 135 -13.05 -9.52 -1.08
C LYS A 135 -14.20 -10.39 -1.62
N ILE A 136 -14.07 -10.91 -2.84
CA ILE A 136 -15.10 -11.78 -3.47
C ILE A 136 -15.34 -13.04 -2.63
N ASN A 137 -14.27 -13.73 -2.22
CA ASN A 137 -14.38 -14.93 -1.39
C ASN A 137 -15.07 -14.66 -0.03
N SER A 138 -14.96 -13.44 0.50
CA SER A 138 -15.64 -13.04 1.74
C SER A 138 -17.12 -12.70 1.55
N GLU A 139 -17.55 -12.43 0.32
CA GLU A 139 -18.95 -12.15 -0.04
C GLU A 139 -19.68 -13.43 -0.45
N ASP A 140 -19.06 -14.32 -1.23
CA ASP A 140 -19.66 -15.59 -1.68
C ASP A 140 -20.00 -16.54 -0.51
N GLU A 141 -19.15 -16.62 0.52
CA GLU A 141 -19.43 -17.42 1.74
C GLU A 141 -20.54 -16.82 2.62
N LYS A 142 -20.94 -15.56 2.43
CA LYS A 142 -22.10 -14.97 3.12
C LYS A 142 -23.42 -15.37 2.45
N THR A 143 -23.37 -15.65 1.14
CA THR A 143 -24.52 -16.00 0.31
C THR A 143 -24.70 -17.51 0.09
N ASP A 144 -23.75 -18.35 0.52
CA ASP A 144 -23.87 -19.80 0.41
C ASP A 144 -25.09 -20.33 1.20
N PRO A 145 -26.12 -20.89 0.53
CA PRO A 145 -27.34 -21.36 1.18
C PRO A 145 -27.10 -22.49 2.18
N VAL A 146 -26.08 -23.33 1.97
CA VAL A 146 -25.73 -24.44 2.88
C VAL A 146 -25.07 -23.90 4.15
N LEU A 147 -24.21 -22.89 4.01
CA LEU A 147 -23.60 -22.20 5.16
C LEU A 147 -24.62 -21.34 5.91
N GLN A 148 -25.65 -20.81 5.26
CA GLN A 148 -26.77 -20.11 5.92
C GLN A 148 -27.62 -21.06 6.76
N ALA A 149 -27.95 -22.25 6.25
CA ALA A 149 -28.71 -23.26 7.00
C ALA A 149 -27.97 -23.80 8.23
N LEU A 150 -26.63 -23.74 8.26
CA LEU A 150 -25.80 -24.13 9.40
C LEU A 150 -25.60 -23.00 10.45
N ARG A 151 -26.20 -21.82 10.23
CA ARG A 151 -26.17 -20.66 11.13
C ARG A 151 -27.46 -20.49 11.95
N GLU A 152 -28.52 -21.26 11.64
CA GLU A 152 -29.67 -21.50 12.51
C GLU A 152 -29.36 -22.61 13.53
#